data_AF-A0A356TE34-F1
#
_entry.id   AF-A0A356TE34-F1
#
_cell.length_a   1.000
_cell.length_b   1.000
_cell.length_c   1.000
_cell.angle_alpha   90.00
_cell.angle_beta   90.00
_cell.angle_gamma   90.00
#
_symmetry.space_group_name_H-M   'P 1'
#
loop_
_entity.id
_entity.type
_entity.pdbx_description
1 polymer ?
#
loop_
_entity_poly.entity_id
_entity_poly.type
_entity_poly.pdbx_seq_one_letter_code
_entity_poly.pdbx_strand_id
1 'polypeptide(L)'
;MLGWAPQGVVAARGADLRVAPLTISAEPAGAPESLGPGTPPPAPLPPGAITSDGRYLVELRGLGVLLHRTGGRGAPTLLWPEGWAEREGAPSDPAVSPSGRRIAVLRGGRVLLLERESGATP
;
A
#
# COMPACT_ATOMS: atom_id res chain seq x y z
N MET A 1 -6.74 2.90 15.41
CA MET A 1 -5.88 3.53 14.39
C MET A 1 -6.67 3.57 13.09
N LEU A 2 -6.73 4.72 12.41
CA LEU A 2 -7.44 4.86 11.14
C LEU A 2 -6.54 4.60 9.94
N GLY A 3 -5.23 4.80 10.07
CA GLY A 3 -4.27 4.48 9.02
C GLY A 3 -3.00 5.31 9.10
N TRP A 4 -2.25 5.28 8.02
CA TRP A 4 -1.06 6.10 7.80
C TRP A 4 -1.37 7.26 6.86
N ALA A 5 -0.72 8.39 7.09
CA ALA A 5 -0.72 9.56 6.21
C ALA A 5 0.74 10.04 6.05
N PRO A 6 1.06 10.86 5.04
CA PRO A 6 2.42 11.37 4.84
C PRO A 6 3.05 12.02 6.07
N GLN A 7 2.24 12.65 6.93
CA GLN A 7 2.67 13.30 8.16
C GLN A 7 2.77 12.36 9.38
N GLY A 8 2.31 11.11 9.31
CA GLY A 8 2.38 10.16 10.42
C GLY A 8 1.17 9.23 10.54
N VAL A 9 0.93 8.72 11.75
CA VAL A 9 -0.20 7.81 12.03
C VAL A 9 -1.43 8.59 12.45
N VAL A 10 -2.57 8.30 11.82
CA VAL A 10 -3.87 8.89 12.13
C VAL A 10 -4.64 7.95 13.06
N ALA A 11 -5.12 8.47 14.18
CA ALA A 11 -5.92 7.73 15.16
C ALA A 11 -7.16 8.53 15.57
N ALA A 12 -8.27 7.83 15.78
CA ALA A 12 -9.51 8.42 16.27
C ALA A 12 -10.01 7.70 17.52
N ARG A 13 -10.63 8.47 18.43
CA ARG A 13 -11.40 7.99 19.57
C ARG A 13 -12.66 8.84 19.71
N GLY A 14 -13.81 8.29 19.32
CA GLY A 14 -15.04 9.09 19.23
C GLY A 14 -14.87 10.20 18.18
N ALA A 15 -15.14 11.45 18.59
CA ALA A 15 -14.93 12.63 17.74
C ALA A 15 -13.48 13.15 17.75
N ASP A 16 -12.62 12.66 18.67
CA ASP A 16 -11.24 13.12 18.77
C ASP A 16 -10.40 12.45 17.68
N LEU A 17 -9.84 13.26 16.79
CA LEU A 17 -8.93 12.83 15.74
C LEU A 17 -7.54 13.38 16.02
N ARG A 18 -6.52 12.52 15.99
CA ARG A 18 -5.13 12.89 16.25
C ARG A 18 -4.19 12.36 15.17
N VAL A 19 -3.10 13.07 14.96
CA VAL A 19 -1.96 12.66 14.13
C VAL A 19 -0.74 12.52 15.04
N ALA A 20 -0.15 11.34 15.09
CA ALA A 20 1.15 11.13 15.71
C ALA A 20 2.24 11.28 14.63
N PRO A 21 3.06 12.34 14.65
CA PRO A 21 4.07 12.55 13.63
C PRO A 21 5.17 11.49 13.72
N LEU A 22 5.62 10.99 12.57
CA LEU A 22 6.66 9.97 12.48
C LEU A 22 7.80 10.37 11.54
N THR A 23 9.01 9.88 11.82
CA THR A 23 10.15 9.95 10.93
C THR A 23 10.00 8.95 9.78
N ILE A 24 10.89 9.04 8.77
CA ILE A 24 10.94 8.05 7.67
C ILE A 24 11.20 6.62 8.16
N SER A 25 11.82 6.47 9.34
CA SER A 25 12.09 5.18 9.99
C SER A 25 10.92 4.71 10.88
N ALA A 26 9.77 5.38 10.81
CA ALA A 26 8.59 5.14 11.64
C ALA A 26 8.80 5.36 13.16
N GLU A 27 9.76 6.22 13.53
CA GLU A 27 9.95 6.65 14.92
C GLU A 27 9.13 7.90 15.24
N PRO A 28 8.72 8.15 16.50
CA PRO A 28 8.05 9.40 16.87
C PRO A 28 8.87 10.64 16.51
N ALA A 29 8.27 11.57 15.76
CA ALA A 29 8.90 12.83 15.34
C ALA A 29 8.39 14.06 16.12
N GLY A 30 7.61 13.85 17.19
CA GLY A 30 7.01 14.92 17.98
C GLY A 30 5.82 14.44 18.81
N ALA A 31 5.19 15.38 19.51
CA ALA A 31 3.95 15.10 20.24
C ALA A 31 2.78 14.90 19.27
N PRO A 32 1.80 14.03 19.57
CA PRO A 32 0.60 13.92 18.76
C PRO A 32 -0.21 15.22 18.74
N GLU A 33 -0.64 15.62 17.55
CA GLU A 33 -1.44 16.81 17.31
C GLU A 33 -2.92 16.44 17.21
N SER A 34 -3.80 17.24 17.80
CA SER A 34 -5.25 17.06 17.64
C SER A 34 -5.73 17.82 16.42
N LEU A 35 -6.49 17.15 15.55
CA LEU A 35 -7.22 17.79 14.48
C LEU A 35 -8.51 18.35 15.06
N GLY A 36 -8.77 19.64 14.81
CA GLY A 36 -9.92 20.33 15.38
C GLY A 36 -11.25 19.66 15.00
N PRO A 37 -12.34 19.90 15.76
CA PRO A 37 -13.66 19.35 15.44
C PRO A 37 -14.06 19.64 13.99
N GLY A 38 -14.55 18.62 13.27
CA GLY A 38 -14.95 18.75 11.87
C GLY A 38 -13.80 18.85 10.86
N THR A 39 -12.55 18.83 11.31
CA THR A 39 -11.40 18.76 10.40
C THR A 39 -11.38 17.39 9.71
N PRO A 40 -11.32 17.32 8.38
CA PRO A 40 -11.23 16.05 7.68
C PRO A 40 -9.90 15.35 8.00
N PRO A 41 -9.86 14.02 8.04
CA PRO A 41 -8.61 13.30 8.21
C PRO A 41 -7.67 13.58 7.03
N PRO A 42 -6.35 13.59 7.28
CA PRO A 42 -5.36 13.64 6.21
C PRO A 42 -5.59 12.57 5.17
N ALA A 43 -5.19 12.86 3.93
CA ALA A 43 -5.21 11.87 2.87
C ALA A 43 -4.37 10.64 3.31
N PRO A 44 -4.96 9.44 3.29
CA PRO A 44 -4.24 8.25 3.68
C PRO A 44 -3.12 7.96 2.67
N LEU A 45 -2.03 7.33 3.13
CA LEU A 45 -1.07 6.73 2.23
C LEU A 45 -1.77 5.64 1.40
N PRO A 46 -1.45 5.54 0.10
CA PRO A 46 -1.98 4.48 -0.74
C PRO A 46 -1.72 3.11 -0.10
N PRO A 47 -2.69 2.19 -0.14
CA PRO A 47 -2.48 0.85 0.37
C PRO A 47 -1.35 0.16 -0.40
N GLY A 48 -0.43 -0.44 0.36
CA GLY A 48 0.67 -1.25 -0.15
C GLY A 48 0.85 -2.47 0.74
N ALA A 49 1.62 -3.44 0.27
CA ALA A 49 1.94 -4.63 1.05
C ALA A 49 3.43 -4.90 0.97
N ILE A 50 4.05 -5.20 2.11
CA ILE A 50 5.45 -5.60 2.16
C ILE A 50 5.56 -6.99 2.76
N THR A 51 6.47 -7.82 2.25
CA THR A 51 6.80 -9.08 2.93
C THR A 51 7.40 -8.80 4.30
N SER A 52 7.24 -9.73 5.25
CA SER A 52 7.74 -9.56 6.63
C SER A 52 9.26 -9.37 6.72
N ASP A 53 9.99 -9.89 5.74
CA ASP A 53 11.45 -9.73 5.59
C ASP A 53 11.84 -8.45 4.81
N GLY A 54 10.86 -7.64 4.43
CA GLY A 54 11.05 -6.41 3.69
C GLY A 54 11.45 -6.58 2.23
N ARG A 55 11.68 -7.80 1.71
CA ARG A 55 12.28 -8.03 0.39
C ARG A 55 11.40 -7.61 -0.79
N TYR A 56 10.09 -7.66 -0.63
CA TYR A 56 9.14 -7.34 -1.68
C TYR A 56 8.12 -6.32 -1.19
N LEU A 57 7.98 -5.22 -1.93
CA LEU A 57 6.95 -4.20 -1.72
C LEU A 57 6.01 -4.20 -2.92
N VAL A 58 4.71 -4.28 -2.67
CA VAL A 58 3.64 -4.15 -3.65
C VAL A 58 2.99 -2.79 -3.52
N GLU A 59 2.83 -2.15 -4.66
CA GLU A 59 2.16 -0.87 -4.80
C GLU A 59 1.05 -0.96 -5.85
N LEU A 60 -0.13 -0.43 -5.52
CA LEU A 60 -1.27 -0.41 -6.42
C LEU A 60 -1.27 0.87 -7.27
N ARG A 61 -1.57 0.71 -8.56
CA ARG A 61 -1.77 1.79 -9.52
C ARG A 61 -3.04 1.53 -10.32
N GLY A 62 -3.65 2.59 -10.85
CA GLY A 62 -4.78 2.42 -11.77
C GLY A 62 -4.44 1.53 -12.97
N LEU A 63 -3.20 1.65 -13.48
CA LEU A 63 -2.69 0.88 -14.61
C LEU A 63 -2.36 -0.59 -14.27
N GLY A 64 -2.13 -0.95 -13.01
CA GLY A 64 -1.65 -2.29 -12.66
C GLY A 64 -1.08 -2.40 -11.25
N VAL A 65 -0.34 -3.48 -11.00
CA VAL A 65 0.29 -3.76 -9.71
C VAL A 65 1.80 -3.75 -9.86
N LEU A 66 2.47 -2.85 -9.15
CA LEU A 66 3.93 -2.75 -9.14
C LEU A 66 4.51 -3.61 -8.02
N LEU A 67 5.50 -4.43 -8.35
CA LEU A 67 6.29 -5.21 -7.41
C LEU A 67 7.73 -4.69 -7.39
N HIS A 68 8.13 -4.13 -6.27
CA HIS A 68 9.49 -3.69 -6.00
C HIS A 68 10.25 -4.79 -5.27
N ARG A 69 11.50 -5.04 -5.68
CA ARG A 69 12.46 -5.81 -4.89
C ARG A 69 13.35 -4.83 -4.13
N THR A 70 13.31 -4.86 -2.80
CA THR A 70 14.11 -3.96 -1.97
C THR A 70 15.58 -4.42 -1.94
N GLY A 71 16.51 -3.47 -1.78
CA GLY A 71 17.95 -3.74 -1.69
C GLY A 71 18.65 -4.14 -3.01
N GLY A 72 17.92 -4.33 -4.11
CA GLY A 72 18.48 -4.57 -5.44
C GLY A 72 18.45 -3.31 -6.31
N ARG A 73 19.42 -3.15 -7.22
CA ARG A 73 19.27 -2.24 -8.36
C ARG A 73 18.43 -2.94 -9.41
N GLY A 74 17.17 -2.54 -9.55
CA GLY A 74 16.26 -3.09 -10.57
C GLY A 74 14.99 -2.26 -10.68
N ALA A 75 14.46 -2.15 -11.89
CA ALA A 75 13.15 -1.54 -12.11
C ALA A 75 12.06 -2.41 -11.43
N PRO A 76 10.98 -1.81 -10.93
CA PRO A 76 9.84 -2.57 -10.44
C PRO A 76 9.24 -3.40 -11.57
N THR A 77 8.74 -4.59 -11.23
CA THR A 77 7.97 -5.43 -12.16
C THR A 77 6.53 -4.93 -12.17
N LEU A 78 6.01 -4.57 -13.35
CA LEU A 78 4.60 -4.27 -13.53
C LEU A 78 3.84 -5.56 -13.86
N LEU A 79 2.86 -5.89 -13.03
CA LEU A 79 1.87 -6.93 -13.31
C LEU A 79 0.59 -6.27 -13.81
N TRP A 80 0.23 -6.61 -15.04
CA TRP A 80 -0.97 -6.14 -15.72
C TRP A 80 -1.66 -7.36 -16.34
N PRO A 81 -2.62 -8.00 -15.64
CA PRO A 81 -3.33 -9.14 -16.21
C PRO A 81 -4.29 -8.71 -17.32
N GLU A 82 -4.63 -9.63 -18.20
CA GLU A 82 -5.63 -9.39 -19.24
C GLU A 82 -6.96 -8.90 -18.64
N GLY A 83 -7.56 -7.91 -19.31
CA GLY A 83 -8.81 -7.30 -18.85
C GLY A 83 -8.65 -6.35 -17.66
N TRP A 84 -7.44 -5.93 -17.28
CA TRP A 84 -7.24 -5.06 -16.11
C TRP A 84 -7.85 -3.66 -16.29
N ALA A 85 -7.80 -3.07 -17.49
CA ALA A 85 -8.32 -1.72 -17.71
C ALA A 85 -9.86 -1.68 -17.70
N GLU A 86 -10.48 -2.78 -18.13
CA GLU A 86 -11.91 -2.95 -18.33
C GLU A 86 -12.65 -3.34 -17.04
N ARG A 87 -11.92 -3.77 -16.00
CA ARG A 87 -12.51 -4.17 -14.72
C ARG A 87 -12.99 -2.96 -13.93
N GLU A 88 -14.21 -3.04 -13.43
CA GLU A 88 -14.77 -2.01 -12.55
C GLU A 88 -14.12 -1.98 -11.17
N GLY A 89 -14.09 -0.78 -10.58
CA GLY A 89 -13.56 -0.51 -9.24
C GLY A 89 -12.04 -0.30 -9.22
N ALA A 90 -11.58 0.51 -8.26
CA ALA A 90 -10.16 0.65 -7.98
C ALA A 90 -9.61 -0.60 -7.28
N PRO A 91 -8.38 -1.05 -7.59
CA PRO A 91 -7.73 -2.09 -6.81
C PRO A 91 -7.43 -1.61 -5.39
N SER A 92 -7.59 -2.49 -4.40
CA SER A 92 -7.28 -2.24 -2.98
C SER A 92 -6.69 -3.48 -2.31
N ASP A 93 -6.26 -3.31 -1.05
CA ASP A 93 -5.91 -4.40 -0.13
C ASP A 93 -4.95 -5.44 -0.72
N PRO A 94 -3.75 -5.03 -1.18
CA PRO A 94 -2.80 -5.96 -1.73
C PRO A 94 -2.27 -6.91 -0.65
N ALA A 95 -1.90 -8.12 -1.05
CA ALA A 95 -1.13 -9.04 -0.24
C ALA A 95 -0.07 -9.72 -1.12
N VAL A 96 1.14 -9.88 -0.61
CA VAL A 96 2.27 -10.48 -1.33
C VAL A 96 2.73 -11.75 -0.63
N SER A 97 2.88 -12.83 -1.41
CA SER A 97 3.46 -14.08 -0.90
C SER A 97 4.94 -13.89 -0.49
N PRO A 98 5.47 -14.67 0.47
CA PRO A 98 6.86 -14.53 0.92
C PRO A 98 7.92 -14.66 -0.19
N SER A 99 7.59 -15.34 -1.28
CA SER A 99 8.47 -15.51 -2.45
C SER A 99 8.39 -14.36 -3.45
N GLY A 100 7.44 -13.43 -3.29
CA GLY A 100 7.12 -12.38 -4.26
C GLY A 100 6.52 -12.89 -5.57
N ARG A 101 6.19 -14.20 -5.68
CA ARG A 101 5.69 -14.78 -6.94
C ARG A 101 4.19 -14.63 -7.13
N ARG A 102 3.44 -14.56 -6.03
CA ARG A 102 1.98 -14.40 -6.01
C ARG A 102 1.60 -13.14 -5.28
N ILE A 103 0.65 -12.41 -5.86
CA ILE A 103 0.08 -11.20 -5.28
C ILE A 103 -1.44 -11.31 -5.37
N ALA A 104 -2.13 -11.11 -4.25
CA ALA A 104 -3.59 -11.01 -4.21
C ALA A 104 -3.98 -9.52 -4.11
N VAL A 105 -5.06 -9.14 -4.79
CA VAL A 105 -5.64 -7.79 -4.73
C VAL A 105 -7.17 -7.88 -4.69
N LEU A 106 -7.83 -6.96 -3.99
CA LEU A 106 -9.27 -6.80 -4.04
C LEU A 106 -9.63 -5.81 -5.16
N ARG A 107 -10.56 -6.17 -6.05
CA ARG A 107 -11.10 -5.23 -7.05
C ARG A 107 -12.52 -5.59 -7.43
N GLY A 108 -13.42 -4.61 -7.41
CA GLY A 108 -14.84 -4.84 -7.72
C GLY A 108 -15.49 -5.90 -6.83
N GLY A 109 -15.07 -5.99 -5.55
CA GLY A 109 -15.56 -7.01 -4.61
C GLY A 109 -15.03 -8.43 -4.84
N ARG A 110 -14.03 -8.61 -5.72
CA ARG A 110 -13.42 -9.92 -6.01
C ARG A 110 -11.94 -9.93 -5.66
N VAL A 111 -11.47 -11.05 -5.12
CA VAL A 111 -10.04 -11.30 -4.93
C VAL A 111 -9.47 -11.78 -6.26
N LEU A 112 -8.44 -11.08 -6.74
CA LEU A 112 -7.70 -11.44 -7.95
C LEU A 112 -6.30 -11.91 -7.55
N LEU A 113 -5.89 -13.05 -8.10
CA LEU A 113 -4.55 -13.58 -7.93
C LEU A 113 -3.72 -13.25 -9.17
N LEU A 114 -2.59 -12.58 -8.96
CA LEU A 114 -1.59 -12.28 -9.97
C LEU A 114 -0.36 -13.16 -9.72
N GLU A 115 0.16 -13.75 -10.78
CA GLU A 115 1.39 -14.54 -10.71
C GLU A 115 2.48 -13.86 -11.55
N ARG A 116 3.69 -13.78 -10.99
CA ARG A 116 4.86 -13.38 -11.74
C ARG A 116 5.27 -14.57 -12.61
N GLU A 117 5.09 -14.46 -13.92
CA GLU A 117 5.57 -15.49 -14.85
C GLU A 117 7.06 -15.76 -14.62
N SER A 118 7.42 -17.04 -14.61
CA SER A 118 8.82 -17.45 -14.51
C SER A 118 9.46 -17.26 -15.88
N GLY A 119 9.99 -16.07 -16.20
CA GLY A 119 10.69 -15.92 -17.49
C GLY A 119 11.05 -14.52 -17.97
N ALA A 120 10.51 -13.43 -17.43
CA ALA A 120 10.94 -12.10 -17.86
C ALA A 120 12.24 -11.70 -17.13
N THR A 121 13.36 -12.13 -17.68
CA THR A 121 14.66 -11.49 -17.44
C THR A 121 14.64 -10.14 -18.18
N PRO A 122 15.11 -9.03 -17.57
CA PRO A 122 15.33 -7.80 -18.33
C PRO A 122 16.34 -7.98 -19.46
#